data_AF-A0A382PLG2-F1
#
_entry.id   AF-A0A382PLG2-F1
#
_cell.length_a   1.000
_cell.length_b   1.000
_cell.length_c   1.000
_cell.angle_alpha   90.00
_cell.angle_beta   90.00
_cell.angle_gamma   90.00
#
_symmetry.space_group_name_H-M   'P 1'
#
loop_
_entity.id
_entity.type
_entity.pdbx_description
1 polymer ?
#
loop_
_entity_poly.entity_id
_entity_poly.type
_entity_poly.pdbx_seq_one_letter_code
_entity_poly.pdbx_strand_id
1 'polypeptide(L)' 'NKKTGARGLRSIIEALLLKTMFKLPTMDDVEEVLVNETIVKNNSEPLIIHSKSKKTTAA' A
#
# COMPACT_ATOMS: atom_id res chain seq x y z
N ASN A 1 17.23 -18.91 -5.15
CA ASN A 1 18.10 -17.71 -4.96
C ASN A 1 18.00 -16.77 -6.15
N LYS A 2 17.19 -15.72 -6.06
CA LYS A 2 17.08 -14.69 -7.11
C LYS A 2 18.36 -13.84 -7.10
N LYS A 3 19.34 -14.18 -7.95
CA LYS A 3 20.62 -13.44 -8.14
C LYS A 3 20.43 -12.17 -8.98
N THR A 4 19.39 -11.39 -8.68
CA THR A 4 18.97 -10.24 -9.50
C THR A 4 19.60 -8.93 -9.05
N GLY A 5 20.27 -8.90 -7.89
CA GLY A 5 20.82 -7.68 -7.30
C GLY A 5 19.74 -6.61 -7.13
N ALA A 6 20.11 -5.33 -7.30
CA ALA A 6 19.19 -4.19 -7.23
C ALA A 6 18.01 -4.28 -8.22
N ARG A 7 18.16 -5.03 -9.33
CA ARG A 7 17.07 -5.21 -10.30
C ARG A 7 15.89 -5.98 -9.72
N GLY A 8 16.12 -6.83 -8.72
CA GLY A 8 15.06 -7.59 -8.06
C GLY A 8 14.17 -6.73 -7.16
N LEU A 9 14.64 -5.57 -6.72
CA LEU A 9 13.91 -4.73 -5.77
C LEU A 9 12.60 -4.22 -6.37
N ARG A 10 12.63 -3.77 -7.65
CA ARG A 10 11.44 -3.32 -8.36
C ARG A 10 10.36 -4.39 -8.39
N SER A 11 10.72 -5.63 -8.74
CA SER A 11 9.76 -6.74 -8.79
C SER A 11 9.20 -7.14 -7.43
N ILE A 12 9.99 -7.00 -6.35
CA ILE A 12 9.51 -7.25 -4.98
C ILE A 12 8.48 -6.19 -4.58
N ILE A 13 8.79 -4.92 -4.84
CA ILE A 13 7.88 -3.79 -4.53
C ILE A 13 6.60 -3.88 -5.36
N GLU A 14 6.69 -4.16 -6.66
CA GLU A 14 5.52 -4.30 -7.52
C GLU A 14 4.60 -5.44 -7.06
N ALA A 15 5.15 -6.60 -6.73
CA ALA A 15 4.37 -7.72 -6.23
C ALA A 15 3.66 -7.41 -4.90
N LEU A 16 4.36 -6.72 -4.00
CA LEU A 16 3.83 -6.32 -2.69
C LEU A 16 2.73 -5.27 -2.79
N LEU A 17 2.87 -4.29 -3.68
CA LEU A 17 1.96 -3.16 -3.79
C LEU A 17 0.84 -3.33 -4.81
N LEU A 18 0.87 -4.37 -5.66
CA LEU A 18 -0.09 -4.55 -6.76
C LEU A 18 -1.55 -4.40 -6.33
N LYS A 19 -1.95 -5.08 -5.25
CA LYS A 19 -3.33 -5.02 -4.72
C LYS A 19 -3.67 -3.62 -4.20
N THR A 20 -2.75 -2.99 -3.47
CA THR A 20 -2.96 -1.66 -2.91
C THR A 20 -3.08 -0.63 -4.03
N MET A 21 -2.18 -0.64 -5.02
CA MET A 21 -2.22 0.27 -6.17
C MET A 21 -3.49 0.12 -7.00
N PHE A 22 -4.06 -1.10 -7.08
CA PHE A 22 -5.33 -1.31 -7.77
C PHE A 22 -6.52 -0.74 -6.99
N LYS A 23 -6.55 -0.91 -5.67
CA LYS A 23 -7.67 -0.44 -4.82
C LYS A 23 -7.59 1.08 -4.57
N LEU A 24 -6.40 1.62 -4.39
CA LEU A 24 -6.13 3.00 -3.94
C LEU A 24 -6.86 4.09 -4.77
N PRO A 25 -6.95 4.03 -6.11
CA PRO A 25 -7.65 5.05 -6.90
C PRO A 25 -9.15 5.14 -6.63
N THR A 26 -9.75 4.11 -6.03
CA THR A 26 -11.19 4.04 -5.71
C THR A 26 -11.48 4.31 -4.23
N MET A 27 -10.44 4.51 -3.41
CA MET A 27 -10.59 4.78 -1.99
C MET A 27 -10.67 6.29 -1.75
N ASP A 28 -11.67 6.70 -0.99
CA ASP A 28 -11.83 8.10 -0.59
C ASP A 28 -10.97 8.43 0.63
N ASP A 29 -10.50 9.68 0.71
CA ASP A 29 -9.84 10.25 1.88
C ASP A 29 -8.58 9.51 2.38
N VAL A 30 -7.87 8.77 1.51
CA VAL A 30 -6.59 8.14 1.85
C VAL A 30 -5.48 9.19 1.95
N GLU A 31 -4.78 9.21 3.09
CA GLU A 31 -3.70 10.14 3.40
C GLU A 31 -2.32 9.46 3.36
N GLU A 32 -2.22 8.24 3.88
CA GLU A 32 -0.95 7.51 3.96
C GLU A 32 -1.15 6.00 3.81
N VAL A 33 -0.18 5.33 3.17
CA VAL A 33 -0.09 3.86 3.10
C VAL A 33 1.19 3.43 3.81
N LEU A 34 1.05 2.77 4.96
CA LEU A 34 2.17 2.32 5.80
C LEU A 34 2.58 0.88 5.43
N VAL A 35 3.85 0.72 5.07
CA VAL A 35 4.49 -0.57 4.78
C VAL A 35 5.59 -0.83 5.80
N ASN A 36 5.52 -1.95 6.52
CA ASN A 36 6.49 -2.35 7.53
C ASN A 36 7.12 -3.72 7.23
N GLU A 37 8.13 -4.10 8.01
CA GLU A 37 8.85 -5.36 7.86
C GLU A 37 7.92 -6.59 7.89
N THR A 38 6.91 -6.58 8.76
CA THR A 38 5.93 -7.67 8.88
C THR A 38 5.13 -7.83 7.60
N ILE A 39 4.70 -6.74 6.98
CA ILE A 39 4.00 -6.74 5.69
C ILE A 39 4.90 -7.35 4.59
N VAL A 40 6.17 -6.98 4.57
CA VAL A 40 7.14 -7.50 3.58
C VAL A 40 7.43 -8.99 3.79
N LYS A 41 7.61 -9.43 5.04
CA LYS A 41 7.96 -10.82 5.36
C LYS A 41 6.77 -11.78 5.26
N ASN A 42 5.58 -11.34 5.67
CA ASN A 42 4.38 -12.18 5.76
C ASN A 42 3.41 -12.00 4.60
N ASN A 43 3.72 -11.09 3.66
CA ASN A 43 2.90 -10.80 2.49
C ASN A 43 1.45 -10.37 2.86
N SER A 44 1.33 -9.66 3.98
CA SER A 44 0.06 -9.08 4.48
C SER A 44 -0.31 -7.82 3.69
N GLU A 45 -1.57 -7.37 3.77
CA GLU A 45 -1.97 -6.10 3.15
C GLU A 45 -1.41 -4.89 3.94
N PRO A 46 -0.93 -3.82 3.25
CA PRO A 46 -0.52 -2.57 3.90
C PRO A 46 -1.63 -1.89 4.71
N LEU A 47 -1.24 -1.12 5.73
CA LEU A 47 -2.17 -0.31 6.51
C LEU A 47 -2.47 1.00 5.77
N ILE A 48 -3.76 1.34 5.64
CA ILE A 48 -4.21 2.57 4.97
C ILE A 48 -4.75 3.54 6.02
N ILE A 49 -4.11 4.69 6.12
CA ILE A 49 -4.49 5.78 7.03
C ILE A 49 -5.35 6.76 6.23
N HIS A 50 -6.54 7.04 6.75
CA HIS A 50 -7.48 7.97 6.14
C HIS A 50 -7.50 9.27 6.94
N SER A 51 -7.67 10.40 6.24
CA SER A 51 -7.75 11.70 6.89
C SER A 51 -9.01 11.80 7.76
N LYS A 52 -8.89 12.42 8.94
CA LYS A 52 -10.01 12.60 9.87
C LYS A 52 -10.98 13.72 9.47
N SER A 53 -11.00 14.16 8.21
CA SER A 53 -12.07 15.04 7.75
C SER A 53 -13.32 14.22 7.48
N LYS A 54 -14.17 14.02 8.51
CA LYS A 54 -15.58 13.73 8.28
C LYS A 54 -16.12 14.81 7.35
N LYS A 55 -16.33 14.49 6.07
CA LYS A 55 -17.28 15.25 5.25
C LYS A 55 -18.67 14.98 5.83
N THR A 56 -19.03 15.73 6.86
CA THR A 56 -20.44 15.96 7.15
C THR A 56 -20.95 16.79 5.98
N THR A 57 -21.52 16.14 4.97
CA THR A 57 -22.48 16.80 4.09
C THR A 57 -23.62 17.27 4.98
N ALA A 58 -23.56 18.55 5.38
CA ALA A 58 -24.71 19.24 5.94
C ALA A 58 -25.73 19.40 4.81
N ALA A 59 -26.92 18.85 5.05
CA ALA A 59 -28.11 19.00 4.22
C ALA A 59 -28.65 20.43 4.24
#